data_AF-A0A1V5CB12-F1
#
_entry.id   AF-A0A1V5CB12-F1
#
_cell.length_a   1.000
_cell.length_b   1.000
_cell.length_c   1.000
_cell.angle_alpha   90.00
_cell.angle_beta   90.00
_cell.angle_gamma   90.00
#
_symmetry.space_group_name_H-M   'P 1'
#
loop_
_entity.id
_entity.type
_entity.pdbx_description
1 polymer ?
#
loop_
_entity_poly.entity_id
_entity_poly.type
_entity_poly.pdbx_seq_one_letter_code
_entity_poly.pdbx_strand_id
1 'polypeptide(L)' 'MSYLVVCAVALLASALTFFSGFGLGTLLLPAFALFFPIEHAVALTAVVHFLNGLFKLALV' A
#
# COMPACT_ATOMS: atom_id res chain seq x y z
N MET A 1 -8.18 15.42 7.47
CA MET A 1 -6.73 15.43 7.76
C MET A 1 -6.12 14.02 7.83
N SER A 2 -6.81 13.03 8.42
CA SER A 2 -6.36 11.62 8.43
C SER A 2 -6.22 11.00 7.03
N TYR A 3 -7.19 11.21 6.14
CA TYR A 3 -7.19 10.60 4.80
C TYR A 3 -6.02 11.04 3.90
N LEU A 4 -5.58 12.31 3.99
CA LEU A 4 -4.43 12.80 3.21
C LEU A 4 -3.13 12.08 3.61
N VAL A 5 -2.96 11.80 4.90
CA VAL A 5 -1.81 11.04 5.42
C VAL A 5 -1.85 9.60 4.91
N VAL A 6 -3.03 8.97 4.91
CA VAL A 6 -3.22 7.60 4.40
C VAL A 6 -2.88 7.53 2.90
N CYS A 7 -3.33 8.50 2.10
CA CYS A 7 -3.01 8.57 0.67
C CYS A 7 -1.51 8.76 0.41
N ALA A 8 -0.85 9.66 1.16
CA ALA A 8 0.59 9.90 1.01
C ALA A 8 1.42 8.67 1.39
N VAL A 9 1.07 7.98 2.49
CA VAL A 9 1.72 6.74 2.93
C VAL A 9 1.53 5.62 1.89
N ALA A 10 0.33 5.47 1.34
CA ALA A 10 0.06 4.48 0.30
C ALA A 10 0.88 4.74 -0.98
N LEU A 11 1.00 6.01 -1.38
CA LEU A 11 1.78 6.41 -2.56
C LEU A 11 3.28 6.16 -2.36
N LEU A 12 3.85 6.56 -1.21
CA LEU A 12 5.25 6.33 -0.89
C LEU A 12 5.58 4.84 -0.75
N ALA A 13 4.69 4.06 -0.13
CA ALA A 13 4.87 2.61 -0.03
C ALA A 13 4.84 1.93 -1.40
N SER A 14 3.92 2.32 -2.30
CA SER A 14 3.87 1.80 -3.66
C SER A 14 5.14 2.16 -4.45
N ALA A 15 5.63 3.39 -4.35
CA ALA A 15 6.89 3.80 -4.98
C ALA A 15 8.07 2.98 -4.44
N LEU A 16 8.16 2.80 -3.12
CA LEU A 16 9.22 2.01 -2.49
C LEU A 16 9.19 0.54 -2.93
N THR A 17 7.99 -0.07 -3.02
CA THR A 17 7.83 -1.44 -3.54
C THR A 17 8.16 -1.53 -5.03
N PHE A 18 7.86 -0.51 -5.83
CA PHE A 18 8.22 -0.48 -7.26
C PHE A 18 9.73 -0.59 -7.45
N PHE A 19 10.52 0.19 -6.69
CA PHE A 19 11.98 0.18 -6.76
C PHE A 19 12.63 -1.02 -6.06
N SER A 20 12.15 -1.41 -4.88
CA SER A 20 12.82 -2.43 -4.06
C SER A 20 12.32 -3.85 -4.32
N GLY A 21 11.16 -4.03 -4.96
CA GLY A 21 10.54 -5.33 -5.16
C GLY A 21 10.11 -6.06 -3.88
N PHE A 22 10.21 -5.41 -2.71
CA PHE A 22 9.99 -6.03 -1.40
C PHE A 22 8.59 -5.73 -0.82
N GLY A 23 8.12 -6.64 0.03
CA GLY A 23 6.75 -6.82 0.52
C GLY A 23 5.97 -5.55 0.88
N LEU A 24 5.17 -5.06 -0.06
CA LEU A 24 4.19 -4.01 0.16
C LEU A 24 3.20 -4.37 1.28
N GLY A 25 2.86 -5.67 1.37
CA GLY A 25 1.99 -6.20 2.42
C GLY A 25 2.58 -6.18 3.83
N THR A 26 3.90 -6.25 3.98
CA THR A 26 4.54 -6.25 5.31
C THR A 26 4.65 -4.84 5.90
N LEU A 27 4.71 -3.82 5.06
CA LEU A 27 4.75 -2.41 5.49
C LEU A 27 3.36 -1.78 5.61
N LEU A 28 2.46 -2.03 4.66
CA LEU A 28 1.15 -1.37 4.65
C LEU A 28 0.15 -1.96 5.64
N LEU A 29 0.21 -3.25 5.92
CA LEU A 29 -0.70 -3.87 6.88
C LEU A 29 -0.59 -3.26 8.29
N PRO A 30 0.59 -3.18 8.94
CA PRO A 30 0.72 -2.53 10.24
C PRO A 30 0.43 -1.03 10.16
N ALA A 31 0.77 -0.36 9.06
CA ALA A 31 0.45 1.07 8.89
C ALA A 31 -1.05 1.33 8.83
N PHE A 32 -1.83 0.54 8.08
CA PHE A 32 -3.28 0.68 8.02
C PHE A 32 -3.97 0.18 9.28
N ALA A 33 -3.44 -0.83 9.96
CA ALA A 33 -3.98 -1.34 11.21
C ALA A 33 -3.92 -0.32 12.38
N LEU A 34 -3.05 0.69 12.29
CA LEU A 34 -3.02 1.82 13.25
C LEU A 34 -4.22 2.76 13.13
N PHE A 35 -4.88 2.79 11.96
CA PHE A 35 -5.95 3.75 11.67
C PHE A 35 -7.30 3.09 11.36
N PHE A 36 -7.30 1.79 11.03
CA PHE A 36 -8.48 1.04 10.60
C PHE A 36 -8.58 -0.32 11.29
N PRO A 37 -9.80 -0.89 11.41
CA PRO A 37 -9.97 -2.28 11.84
C PRO A 37 -9.14 -3.23 10.95
N ILE A 38 -8.65 -4.32 11.54
CA ILE A 38 -7.75 -5.28 10.87
C ILE A 38 -8.32 -5.78 9.54
N GLU A 39 -9.62 -6.09 9.50
CA GLU A 39 -10.33 -6.52 8.30
C GLU A 39 -10.18 -5.52 7.14
N HIS A 40 -10.33 -4.22 7.45
CA HIS A 40 -10.25 -3.13 6.49
C HIS A 40 -8.79 -2.87 6.10
N ALA A 41 -7.86 -2.95 7.05
CA ALA A 41 -6.42 -2.80 6.80
C ALA A 41 -5.89 -3.88 5.84
N VAL A 42 -6.34 -5.13 5.98
CA VAL A 42 -6.01 -6.23 5.06
C VAL A 42 -6.57 -5.95 3.67
N ALA A 43 -7.84 -5.57 3.55
CA ALA A 43 -8.47 -5.29 2.27
C ALA A 43 -7.77 -4.13 1.52
N LEU A 44 -7.48 -3.02 2.22
CA LEU A 44 -6.77 -1.87 1.65
C LEU A 44 -5.35 -2.24 1.21
N THR A 45 -4.63 -3.03 2.00
CA THR A 45 -3.29 -3.52 1.65
C THR A 45 -3.31 -4.36 0.36
N ALA A 46 -4.30 -5.23 0.20
CA ALA A 46 -4.47 -6.05 -1.00
C ALA A 46 -4.73 -5.20 -2.26
N VAL A 47 -5.57 -4.16 -2.15
CA VAL A 47 -5.86 -3.22 -3.26
C VAL A 47 -4.59 -2.50 -3.70
N VAL A 48 -3.81 -1.96 -2.76
CA VAL A 48 -2.55 -1.25 -3.12
C VAL A 48 -1.54 -2.23 -3.72
N HIS A 49 -1.46 -3.47 -3.23
CA HIS A 49 -0.57 -4.48 -3.82
C HIS A 49 -0.97 -4.86 -5.24
N PHE A 50 -2.26 -5.05 -5.49
CA PHE A 50 -2.79 -5.34 -6.81
C PHE A 50 -2.51 -4.20 -7.80
N LEU A 51 -2.80 -2.95 -7.41
CA LEU A 51 -2.53 -1.78 -8.24
C LEU A 51 -1.03 -1.63 -8.52
N ASN A 52 -0.16 -1.87 -7.54
CA ASN A 52 1.29 -1.83 -7.73
C ASN A 52 1.77 -2.90 -8.73
N GLY A 53 1.16 -4.09 -8.72
CA GLY A 53 1.40 -5.12 -9.73
C GLY A 53 0.95 -4.68 -11.13
N LEU A 54 -0.22 -4.05 -11.24
CA LEU A 54 -0.73 -3.53 -12.51
C LEU A 54 0.13 -2.37 -13.06
N PHE A 55 0.60 -1.47 -12.20
CA PHE A 55 1.53 -0.41 -12.59
C PHE A 55 2.86 -0.95 -13.08
N LYS A 56 3.41 -2.00 -12.44
CA LYS A 56 4.59 -2.71 -12.96
C LYS A 56 4.35 -3.28 -14.36
N LEU A 57 3.16 -3.81 -14.62
CA LEU A 57 2.77 -4.37 -15.92
C LEU A 57 2.61 -3.32 -17.02
N ALA A 58 2.21 -2.09 -16.68
CA ALA A 58 2.04 -1.00 -17.63
C ALA A 58 3.32 -0.19 -17.88
N LEU A 59 4.24 -0.16 -16.91
CA LEU A 59 5.49 0.64 -16.96
C LEU A 59 6.73 -0.18 -17.34
N VAL A 60 6.61 -1.49 -17.56
CA VAL A 60 7.65 -2.40 -18.06
C VAL A 60 7.28 -2.93 -19.44
#